data_AF-A0A3C0ELV8-F1
#
_entry.id   AF-A0A3C0ELV8-F1
#
_cell.length_a   1.000
_cell.length_b   1.000
_cell.length_c   1.000
_cell.angle_alpha   90.00
_cell.angle_beta   90.00
_cell.angle_gamma   90.00
#
_symmetry.space_group_name_H-M   'P 1'
#
loop_
_entity.id
_entity.type
_entity.pdbx_description
1 polymer ?
#
loop_
_entity_poly.entity_id
_entity_poly.type
_entity_poly.pdbx_seq_one_letter_code
_entity_poly.pdbx_strand_id
1 'polypeptide(L)'
;MLAKAEKYNADHLEFANEWNMSHGIGKAYLAPTYVENYLTPLDNIRKQTHSKVKITMIGLAGMDSGFLKKMYELGAWDKFDIINLHPGRGNYTVDYDPNGPGMVGSHGNYWNFYGALRTMVRLNKQYGEKPIILSETYACTYPNSFWEDTIRNAAENVVLTNALAMAEGVQRVFWYQLNDSVWWKRGGVRHTDREFYFGLLNRDLSFKPSMMAYMNVAEALDQATFVKHLTFASDDKAKGVLYDRPGGNLAILWHRADGYVLTEKKKPFPSPEPWQDTWKTKVPMTFATTGDTVTTRDALGRTKTYSTTNHKVQLILDGAPLIVEGLKFD
;
A
#
# COMPACT_ATOMS: atom_id res chain seq x y z
N MET A 1 -7.88 -26.41 -10.56
CA MET A 1 -7.05 -25.22 -10.24
C MET A 1 -5.74 -25.64 -9.60
N LEU A 2 -5.79 -26.45 -8.54
CA LEU A 2 -4.58 -26.92 -7.84
C LEU A 2 -3.55 -27.61 -8.74
N ALA A 3 -3.96 -28.63 -9.51
CA ALA A 3 -3.08 -29.30 -10.48
C ALA A 3 -2.49 -28.34 -11.53
N LYS A 4 -3.19 -27.25 -11.86
CA LYS A 4 -2.67 -26.20 -12.75
C LYS A 4 -1.59 -25.39 -12.03
N ALA A 5 -1.84 -24.98 -10.78
CA ALA A 5 -0.84 -24.28 -9.96
C ALA A 5 0.44 -25.12 -9.81
N GLU A 6 0.32 -26.41 -9.53
CA GLU A 6 1.46 -27.35 -9.47
C GLU A 6 2.20 -27.43 -10.81
N LYS A 7 1.47 -27.61 -11.92
CA LYS A 7 2.08 -27.65 -13.27
C LYS A 7 2.89 -26.41 -13.61
N TYR A 8 2.49 -25.24 -13.11
CA TYR A 8 3.19 -23.97 -13.34
C TYR A 8 4.17 -23.62 -12.21
N ASN A 9 4.45 -24.54 -11.28
CA ASN A 9 5.30 -24.30 -10.11
C ASN A 9 4.87 -23.06 -9.30
N ALA A 10 3.56 -22.83 -9.17
CA ALA A 10 3.05 -21.70 -8.41
C ALA A 10 3.19 -21.95 -6.91
N ASP A 11 3.81 -21.02 -6.18
CA ASP A 11 3.95 -21.08 -4.72
C ASP A 11 2.60 -21.13 -4.00
N HIS A 12 1.63 -20.38 -4.53
CA HIS A 12 0.32 -20.19 -3.93
C HIS A 12 -0.77 -20.08 -4.99
N LEU A 13 -1.99 -20.40 -4.58
CA LEU A 13 -3.21 -20.26 -5.36
C LEU A 13 -4.15 -19.33 -4.60
N GLU A 14 -4.52 -18.23 -5.24
CA GLU A 14 -5.65 -17.39 -4.84
C GLU A 14 -6.91 -17.83 -5.59
N PHE A 15 -8.06 -17.78 -4.93
CA PHE A 15 -9.35 -18.06 -5.55
C PHE A 15 -10.41 -17.04 -5.15
N ALA A 16 -11.22 -16.64 -6.15
CA ALA A 16 -12.17 -15.53 -6.11
C ALA A 16 -11.47 -14.17 -5.91
N ASN A 17 -12.23 -13.08 -6.10
CA ASN A 17 -11.72 -11.72 -6.00
C ASN A 17 -12.82 -10.80 -5.47
N GLU A 18 -12.61 -10.14 -4.33
CA GLU A 18 -13.47 -9.07 -3.79
C GLU A 18 -14.97 -9.42 -3.66
N TRP A 19 -15.30 -10.70 -3.45
CA TRP A 19 -16.70 -11.13 -3.24
C TRP A 19 -17.32 -10.53 -1.97
N ASN A 20 -16.52 -9.95 -1.07
CA ASN A 20 -17.02 -9.18 0.06
C ASN A 20 -17.77 -7.91 -0.35
N MET A 21 -17.57 -7.41 -1.58
CA MET A 21 -18.34 -6.30 -2.12
C MET A 21 -19.70 -6.72 -2.66
N SER A 22 -19.91 -8.01 -2.94
CA SER A 22 -21.18 -8.49 -3.50
C SER A 22 -22.30 -8.37 -2.48
N HIS A 23 -23.41 -7.77 -2.89
CA HIS A 23 -24.56 -7.48 -2.04
C HIS A 23 -24.26 -6.54 -0.86
N GLY A 24 -23.16 -5.77 -0.94
CA GLY A 24 -22.82 -4.71 -0.01
C GLY A 24 -21.73 -5.09 1.00
N ILE A 25 -20.78 -4.18 1.17
CA ILE A 25 -19.67 -4.28 2.14
C ILE A 25 -20.21 -4.47 3.56
N GLY A 26 -19.55 -5.32 4.35
CA GLY A 26 -19.90 -5.59 5.74
C GLY A 26 -21.06 -6.57 5.93
N LYS A 27 -21.75 -6.97 4.85
CA LYS A 27 -22.88 -7.90 4.92
C LYS A 27 -22.46 -9.36 4.98
N ALA A 28 -21.22 -9.66 4.59
CA ALA A 28 -20.68 -11.02 4.55
C ALA A 28 -21.55 -12.02 3.77
N TYR A 29 -22.34 -11.54 2.79
CA TYR A 29 -23.36 -12.36 2.11
C TYR A 29 -22.75 -13.58 1.40
N LEU A 30 -21.63 -13.39 0.70
CA LEU A 30 -20.92 -14.47 0.02
C LEU A 30 -19.90 -15.22 0.89
N ALA A 31 -19.74 -14.87 2.18
CA ALA A 31 -18.78 -15.57 3.05
C ALA A 31 -19.13 -17.06 3.24
N PRO A 32 -20.38 -17.46 3.54
CA PRO A 32 -20.76 -18.88 3.60
C PRO A 32 -20.46 -19.61 2.30
N THR A 33 -20.90 -19.06 1.16
CA THR A 33 -20.64 -19.62 -0.16
C THR A 33 -19.15 -19.82 -0.42
N TYR A 34 -18.32 -18.80 -0.14
CA TYR A 34 -16.88 -18.89 -0.32
C TYR A 34 -16.26 -19.99 0.55
N VAL A 35 -16.61 -20.06 1.83
CA VAL A 35 -16.01 -21.01 2.77
C VAL A 35 -16.48 -22.44 2.53
N GLU A 36 -17.79 -22.65 2.43
CA GLU A 36 -18.41 -23.98 2.40
C GLU A 36 -18.30 -24.61 1.01
N ASN A 37 -18.52 -23.85 -0.06
CA ASN A 37 -18.61 -24.41 -1.41
C ASN A 37 -17.28 -24.37 -2.18
N TYR A 38 -16.31 -23.54 -1.75
CA TYR A 38 -15.06 -23.37 -2.48
C TYR A 38 -13.82 -23.65 -1.62
N LEU A 39 -13.61 -22.89 -0.54
CA LEU A 39 -12.39 -23.01 0.26
C LEU A 39 -12.28 -24.39 0.93
N THR A 40 -13.36 -24.89 1.53
CA THR A 40 -13.36 -26.20 2.20
C THR A 40 -13.10 -27.35 1.22
N PRO A 41 -13.81 -27.45 0.07
CA PRO A 41 -13.46 -28.45 -0.94
C PRO A 41 -12.03 -28.31 -1.48
N LEU A 42 -11.54 -27.08 -1.69
CA LEU A 42 -10.18 -26.85 -2.18
C LEU A 42 -9.13 -27.35 -1.18
N ASP A 43 -9.28 -27.04 0.11
CA ASP A 43 -8.40 -27.52 1.17
C ASP A 43 -8.45 -29.06 1.31
N ASN A 44 -9.64 -29.66 1.23
CA ASN A 44 -9.79 -31.11 1.25
C ASN A 44 -9.05 -31.78 0.09
N ILE A 45 -9.18 -31.25 -1.14
CA ILE A 45 -8.47 -31.74 -2.31
C ILE A 45 -6.95 -31.58 -2.11
N ARG A 46 -6.49 -30.43 -1.62
CA ARG A 46 -5.07 -30.19 -1.32
C ARG A 46 -4.50 -31.23 -0.36
N LYS A 47 -5.24 -31.57 0.69
CA LYS A 47 -4.85 -32.59 1.68
C LYS A 47 -4.82 -33.98 1.06
N GLN A 48 -5.84 -34.35 0.29
CA GLN A 48 -5.95 -35.67 -0.36
C GLN A 48 -4.84 -35.91 -1.40
N THR A 49 -4.44 -34.88 -2.14
CA THR A 49 -3.39 -35.00 -3.16
C THR A 49 -1.99 -34.72 -2.60
N HIS A 50 -1.87 -34.41 -1.31
CA HIS A 50 -0.63 -33.98 -0.67
C HIS A 50 0.07 -32.79 -1.37
N SER A 51 -0.71 -31.94 -2.05
CA SER A 51 -0.21 -30.77 -2.76
C SER A 51 0.52 -29.83 -1.80
N LYS A 52 1.65 -29.28 -2.26
CA LYS A 52 2.45 -28.29 -1.51
C LYS A 52 2.07 -26.84 -1.81
N VAL A 53 1.20 -26.60 -2.80
CA VAL A 53 0.72 -25.26 -3.14
C VAL A 53 -0.02 -24.66 -1.95
N LYS A 54 0.38 -23.45 -1.54
CA LYS A 54 -0.29 -22.71 -0.47
C LYS A 54 -1.62 -22.15 -0.96
N ILE A 55 -2.62 -22.09 -0.10
CA ILE A 55 -3.90 -21.45 -0.40
C ILE A 55 -3.87 -20.04 0.17
N THR A 56 -4.09 -19.06 -0.68
CA THR A 56 -4.33 -17.68 -0.30
C THR A 56 -5.85 -17.49 -0.17
N MET A 57 -6.30 -16.84 0.90
CA MET A 57 -7.71 -16.45 1.00
C MET A 57 -8.09 -15.48 -0.13
N ILE A 58 -9.39 -15.27 -0.34
CA ILE A 58 -9.90 -14.30 -1.31
C ILE A 58 -9.25 -12.93 -1.12
N GLY A 59 -8.90 -12.25 -2.22
CA GLY A 59 -8.54 -10.83 -2.20
C GLY A 59 -9.67 -10.00 -1.58
N LEU A 60 -9.47 -9.54 -0.35
CA LEU A 60 -10.48 -8.82 0.41
C LEU A 60 -10.45 -7.32 0.08
N ALA A 61 -11.52 -6.78 -0.48
CA ALA A 61 -11.62 -5.35 -0.77
C ALA A 61 -11.77 -4.53 0.51
N GLY A 62 -10.78 -3.69 0.82
CA GLY A 62 -10.81 -2.75 1.95
C GLY A 62 -10.93 -3.41 3.33
N MET A 63 -11.50 -2.68 4.29
CA MET A 63 -11.49 -3.05 5.71
C MET A 63 -12.67 -3.93 6.18
N ASP A 64 -13.17 -4.86 5.35
CA ASP A 64 -14.40 -5.63 5.66
C ASP A 64 -14.21 -6.67 6.78
N SER A 65 -14.18 -6.18 8.01
CA SER A 65 -14.08 -6.98 9.23
C SER A 65 -15.27 -7.90 9.44
N GLY A 66 -16.46 -7.57 8.89
CA GLY A 66 -17.65 -8.40 8.96
C GLY A 66 -17.48 -9.68 8.13
N PHE A 67 -16.96 -9.56 6.92
CA PHE A 67 -16.65 -10.70 6.06
C PHE A 67 -15.59 -11.61 6.70
N LEU A 68 -14.50 -11.04 7.22
CA LEU A 68 -13.45 -11.81 7.91
C LEU A 68 -13.96 -12.52 9.17
N LYS A 69 -14.75 -11.82 10.00
CA LYS A 69 -15.36 -12.44 11.18
C LYS A 69 -16.24 -13.61 10.79
N LYS A 70 -17.06 -13.46 9.74
CA LYS A 70 -17.92 -14.55 9.27
C LYS A 70 -17.11 -15.73 8.73
N MET A 71 -16.03 -15.48 7.99
CA MET A 71 -15.10 -16.53 7.57
C MET A 71 -14.50 -17.29 8.75
N TYR A 72 -14.07 -16.57 9.79
CA TYR A 72 -13.53 -17.18 11.01
C TYR A 72 -14.56 -18.04 11.73
N GLU A 73 -15.79 -17.55 11.92
CA GLU A 73 -16.92 -18.31 12.52
C GLU A 73 -17.24 -19.60 11.76
N LEU A 74 -17.00 -19.64 10.45
CA LEU A 74 -17.19 -20.81 9.58
C LEU A 74 -15.97 -21.75 9.56
N GLY A 75 -14.94 -21.49 10.37
CA GLY A 75 -13.74 -22.32 10.45
C GLY A 75 -12.82 -22.22 9.23
N ALA A 76 -12.85 -21.10 8.51
CA ALA A 76 -12.02 -20.89 7.32
C ALA A 76 -10.52 -20.76 7.64
N TRP A 77 -10.18 -20.29 8.85
CA TRP A 77 -8.81 -19.90 9.21
C TRP A 77 -7.81 -21.07 9.11
N ASP A 78 -8.25 -22.29 9.38
CA ASP A 78 -7.41 -23.50 9.26
C ASP A 78 -7.33 -24.06 7.83
N LYS A 79 -7.98 -23.41 6.85
CA LYS A 79 -8.13 -23.91 5.47
C LYS A 79 -7.31 -23.13 4.45
N PHE A 80 -6.67 -22.04 4.85
CA PHE A 80 -5.76 -21.26 4.02
C PHE A 80 -4.47 -20.93 4.78
N ASP A 81 -3.42 -20.58 4.05
CA ASP A 81 -2.10 -20.30 4.63
C ASP A 81 -1.75 -18.80 4.60
N ILE A 82 -2.31 -18.03 3.66
CA ILE A 82 -1.95 -16.64 3.40
C ILE A 82 -3.19 -15.76 3.42
N ILE A 83 -3.10 -14.63 4.14
CA ILE A 83 -4.08 -13.55 4.12
C ILE A 83 -3.82 -12.66 2.92
N ASN A 84 -4.90 -12.25 2.26
CA ASN A 84 -4.86 -11.32 1.14
C ASN A 84 -5.81 -10.13 1.32
N LEU A 85 -5.27 -8.93 1.14
CA LEU A 85 -5.98 -7.67 1.30
C LEU A 85 -5.77 -6.79 0.08
N HIS A 86 -6.85 -6.16 -0.38
CA HIS A 86 -6.83 -5.10 -1.38
C HIS A 86 -7.15 -3.77 -0.69
N PRO A 87 -6.15 -3.08 -0.10
CA PRO A 87 -6.36 -1.87 0.67
C PRO A 87 -6.58 -0.68 -0.29
N GLY A 88 -7.82 -0.54 -0.76
CA GLY A 88 -8.21 0.59 -1.59
C GLY A 88 -8.17 1.91 -0.84
N ARG A 89 -8.04 3.00 -1.60
CA ARG A 89 -8.13 4.36 -1.05
C ARG A 89 -8.84 5.32 -1.98
N GLY A 90 -9.48 6.32 -1.39
CA GLY A 90 -9.91 7.53 -2.09
C GLY A 90 -8.77 8.53 -2.24
N ASN A 91 -9.14 9.81 -2.25
CA ASN A 91 -8.22 10.94 -2.42
C ASN A 91 -7.44 11.32 -1.16
N TYR A 92 -7.05 10.31 -0.39
CA TYR A 92 -6.31 10.46 0.86
C TYR A 92 -4.87 9.98 0.68
N THR A 93 -3.97 10.56 1.48
CA THR A 93 -2.62 10.01 1.63
C THR A 93 -2.70 8.59 2.18
N VAL A 94 -1.69 7.78 1.84
CA VAL A 94 -1.64 6.35 2.21
C VAL A 94 -1.77 6.13 3.72
N ASP A 95 -1.14 6.98 4.53
CA ASP A 95 -1.11 6.93 6.00
C ASP A 95 -2.38 7.46 6.68
N TYR A 96 -3.40 7.87 5.92
CA TYR A 96 -4.66 8.30 6.49
C TYR A 96 -5.38 7.13 7.16
N ASP A 97 -5.61 7.26 8.47
CA ASP A 97 -6.36 6.32 9.28
C ASP A 97 -7.23 7.09 10.29
N PRO A 98 -8.38 7.65 9.85
CA PRO A 98 -9.18 8.57 10.67
C PRO A 98 -9.87 7.91 11.84
N ASN A 99 -10.08 6.59 11.78
CA ASN A 99 -10.86 5.88 12.79
C ASN A 99 -9.97 4.95 13.64
N GLY A 100 -8.72 4.73 13.25
CA GLY A 100 -7.87 3.74 13.88
C GLY A 100 -8.25 2.29 13.50
N PRO A 101 -7.47 1.32 13.98
CA PRO A 101 -7.66 -0.09 13.62
C PRO A 101 -8.99 -0.64 14.10
N GLY A 102 -9.72 -1.31 13.21
CA GLY A 102 -10.98 -1.98 13.53
C GLY A 102 -12.21 -1.08 13.57
N MET A 103 -12.05 0.22 13.32
CA MET A 103 -13.18 1.15 13.27
C MET A 103 -13.58 1.36 11.81
N VAL A 104 -14.73 0.80 11.43
CA VAL A 104 -15.30 0.99 10.09
C VAL A 104 -15.96 2.37 10.02
N GLY A 105 -15.51 3.20 9.09
CA GLY A 105 -16.08 4.55 8.89
C GLY A 105 -17.31 4.57 7.98
N SER A 106 -17.97 5.73 7.89
CA SER A 106 -19.02 6.00 6.88
C SER A 106 -18.45 6.00 5.45
N HIS A 107 -19.33 6.03 4.44
CA HIS A 107 -18.94 6.06 3.02
C HIS A 107 -17.86 7.13 2.76
N GLY A 108 -16.70 6.71 2.23
CA GLY A 108 -15.50 7.54 2.07
C GLY A 108 -14.38 7.16 3.04
N ASN A 109 -14.67 7.11 4.34
CA ASN A 109 -13.70 6.70 5.37
C ASN A 109 -13.37 5.20 5.32
N TYR A 110 -14.20 4.38 4.68
CA TYR A 110 -13.90 2.96 4.41
C TYR A 110 -12.70 2.77 3.47
N TRP A 111 -12.56 3.66 2.48
CA TRP A 111 -11.51 3.58 1.47
C TRP A 111 -10.30 4.39 1.92
N ASN A 112 -9.57 3.83 2.87
CA ASN A 112 -8.24 4.29 3.25
C ASN A 112 -7.29 3.09 3.36
N PHE A 113 -6.05 3.28 2.91
CA PHE A 113 -5.08 2.20 2.82
C PHE A 113 -4.65 1.74 4.22
N TYR A 114 -4.15 2.66 5.05
CA TYR A 114 -3.46 2.29 6.27
C TYR A 114 -4.40 1.79 7.37
N GLY A 115 -5.60 2.34 7.50
CA GLY A 115 -6.62 1.81 8.41
C GLY A 115 -7.10 0.42 8.01
N ALA A 116 -7.23 0.12 6.71
CA ALA A 116 -7.52 -1.24 6.24
C ALA A 116 -6.40 -2.22 6.58
N LEU A 117 -5.14 -1.84 6.31
CA LEU A 117 -3.97 -2.65 6.63
C LEU A 117 -3.83 -2.91 8.14
N ARG A 118 -3.88 -1.87 8.97
CA ARG A 118 -3.81 -2.01 10.43
C ARG A 118 -4.97 -2.83 11.00
N THR A 119 -6.15 -2.72 10.41
CA THR A 119 -7.30 -3.57 10.77
C THR A 119 -7.01 -5.04 10.46
N MET A 120 -6.45 -5.34 9.29
CA MET A 120 -6.06 -6.69 8.93
C MET A 120 -4.98 -7.25 9.86
N VAL A 121 -3.93 -6.48 10.16
CA VAL A 121 -2.86 -6.87 11.10
C VAL A 121 -3.44 -7.21 12.48
N ARG A 122 -4.36 -6.39 12.98
CA ARG A 122 -5.04 -6.63 14.27
C ARG A 122 -5.88 -7.92 14.25
N LEU A 123 -6.66 -8.13 13.19
CA LEU A 123 -7.51 -9.33 13.06
C LEU A 123 -6.67 -10.59 12.85
N ASN A 124 -5.55 -10.49 12.13
CA ASN A 124 -4.59 -11.57 11.97
C ASN A 124 -4.03 -12.04 13.33
N LYS A 125 -3.62 -11.09 14.17
CA LYS A 125 -3.21 -11.37 15.57
C LYS A 125 -4.31 -12.04 16.39
N GLN A 126 -5.56 -11.61 16.19
CA GLN A 126 -6.70 -12.13 16.94
C GLN A 126 -7.10 -13.55 16.52
N TYR A 127 -7.05 -13.87 15.22
CA TYR A 127 -7.53 -15.15 14.68
C TYR A 127 -6.43 -16.20 14.50
N GLY A 128 -5.16 -15.81 14.58
CA GLY A 128 -4.00 -16.67 14.47
C GLY A 128 -3.10 -16.20 13.34
N GLU A 129 -1.89 -15.77 13.67
CA GLU A 129 -1.03 -15.07 12.71
C GLU A 129 -0.68 -15.92 11.47
N LYS A 130 -0.89 -15.34 10.29
CA LYS A 130 -0.49 -15.84 8.98
C LYS A 130 0.23 -14.76 8.19
N PRO A 131 1.06 -15.11 7.19
CA PRO A 131 1.57 -14.17 6.21
C PRO A 131 0.47 -13.32 5.57
N ILE A 132 0.73 -12.02 5.43
CA ILE A 132 -0.14 -11.09 4.72
C ILE A 132 0.50 -10.74 3.39
N ILE A 133 -0.27 -10.80 2.31
CA ILE A 133 0.07 -10.24 1.01
C ILE A 133 -0.99 -9.21 0.60
N LEU A 134 -0.63 -8.33 -0.32
CA LEU A 134 -1.56 -7.43 -1.00
C LEU A 134 -1.51 -7.77 -2.48
N SER A 135 -2.42 -8.62 -2.99
CA SER A 135 -2.43 -8.97 -4.42
C SER A 135 -2.94 -7.83 -5.32
N GLU A 136 -3.56 -6.81 -4.75
CA GLU A 136 -3.89 -5.55 -5.43
C GLU A 136 -3.62 -4.35 -4.52
N THR A 137 -2.76 -3.45 -5.01
CA THR A 137 -2.52 -2.11 -4.45
C THR A 137 -2.39 -1.12 -5.59
N TYR A 138 -2.71 0.15 -5.34
CA TYR A 138 -2.78 1.10 -6.44
C TYR A 138 -2.65 2.58 -6.06
N ALA A 139 -2.34 3.37 -7.09
CA ALA A 139 -2.49 4.81 -7.13
C ALA A 139 -3.03 5.22 -8.51
N CYS A 140 -4.36 5.26 -8.65
CA CYS A 140 -5.02 5.56 -9.91
C CYS A 140 -4.75 7.02 -10.33
N THR A 141 -4.38 7.25 -11.58
CA THR A 141 -4.13 8.59 -12.14
C THR A 141 -5.20 9.00 -13.15
N TYR A 142 -6.48 8.71 -12.87
CA TYR A 142 -7.57 9.09 -13.77
C TYR A 142 -7.65 10.63 -13.90
N PRO A 143 -7.51 11.20 -15.12
CA PRO A 143 -7.35 12.63 -15.27
C PRO A 143 -8.62 13.39 -14.90
N ASN A 144 -8.43 14.61 -14.41
CA ASN A 144 -9.49 15.57 -14.09
C ASN A 144 -10.48 15.11 -13.00
N SER A 145 -10.07 14.16 -12.16
CA SER A 145 -10.87 13.63 -11.07
C SER A 145 -10.36 14.10 -9.72
N PHE A 146 -11.28 14.41 -8.81
CA PHE A 146 -10.91 14.64 -7.42
C PHE A 146 -10.77 13.34 -6.64
N TRP A 147 -11.33 12.21 -7.08
CA TRP A 147 -11.30 10.99 -6.27
C TRP A 147 -9.97 10.24 -6.41
N GLU A 148 -9.39 10.30 -7.60
CA GLU A 148 -8.12 9.70 -7.96
C GLU A 148 -6.94 10.66 -7.73
N ASP A 149 -5.73 10.12 -7.78
CA ASP A 149 -4.52 10.90 -7.55
C ASP A 149 -4.17 11.77 -8.76
N THR A 150 -3.48 12.88 -8.46
CA THR A 150 -2.62 13.52 -9.45
C THR A 150 -1.44 12.60 -9.78
N ILE A 151 -0.80 12.78 -10.94
CA ILE A 151 0.36 11.97 -11.31
C ILE A 151 1.49 12.09 -10.27
N ARG A 152 1.68 13.28 -9.67
CA ARG A 152 2.68 13.48 -8.62
C ARG A 152 2.32 12.76 -7.32
N ASN A 153 1.07 12.89 -6.86
CA ASN A 153 0.65 12.22 -5.63
C ASN A 153 0.67 10.69 -5.79
N ALA A 154 0.42 10.17 -6.99
CA ALA A 154 0.56 8.74 -7.25
C ALA A 154 2.00 8.25 -7.02
N ALA A 155 3.02 9.00 -7.46
CA ALA A 155 4.41 8.69 -7.19
C ALA A 155 4.74 8.72 -5.68
N GLU A 156 4.28 9.76 -4.98
CA GLU A 156 4.44 9.89 -3.51
C GLU A 156 3.77 8.72 -2.78
N ASN A 157 2.56 8.36 -3.19
CA ASN A 157 1.79 7.27 -2.59
C ASN A 157 2.37 5.89 -2.90
N VAL A 158 3.04 5.68 -4.05
CA VAL A 158 3.79 4.43 -4.32
C VAL A 158 4.86 4.21 -3.26
N VAL A 159 5.65 5.25 -2.94
CA VAL A 159 6.70 5.16 -1.92
C VAL A 159 6.11 4.86 -0.55
N LEU A 160 5.09 5.62 -0.12
CA LEU A 160 4.46 5.40 1.18
C LEU A 160 3.74 4.05 1.28
N THR A 161 3.12 3.56 0.20
CA THR A 161 2.45 2.25 0.17
C THR A 161 3.44 1.14 0.48
N ASN A 162 4.58 1.12 -0.21
CA ASN A 162 5.58 0.07 -0.01
C ASN A 162 6.25 0.18 1.35
N ALA A 163 6.57 1.40 1.80
CA ALA A 163 7.12 1.63 3.13
C ALA A 163 6.17 1.13 4.24
N LEU A 164 4.93 1.61 4.25
CA LEU A 164 3.98 1.23 5.31
C LEU A 164 3.58 -0.24 5.24
N ALA A 165 3.48 -0.83 4.05
CA ALA A 165 3.27 -2.28 3.91
C ALA A 165 4.40 -3.08 4.57
N MET A 166 5.67 -2.73 4.28
CA MET A 166 6.82 -3.40 4.90
C MET A 166 6.85 -3.18 6.42
N ALA A 167 6.57 -1.96 6.89
CA ALA A 167 6.52 -1.64 8.32
C ALA A 167 5.48 -2.47 9.09
N GLU A 168 4.36 -2.81 8.44
CA GLU A 168 3.30 -3.64 9.02
C GLU A 168 3.50 -5.15 8.77
N GLY A 169 4.65 -5.56 8.24
CA GLY A 169 5.00 -6.97 8.05
C GLY A 169 4.35 -7.66 6.85
N VAL A 170 3.89 -6.89 5.85
CA VAL A 170 3.40 -7.45 4.58
C VAL A 170 4.56 -8.12 3.84
N GLN A 171 4.36 -9.37 3.41
CA GLN A 171 5.41 -10.14 2.73
C GLN A 171 5.54 -9.82 1.25
N ARG A 172 4.43 -9.49 0.58
CA ARG A 172 4.40 -9.22 -0.87
C ARG A 172 3.35 -8.17 -1.19
N VAL A 173 3.73 -7.19 -1.99
CA VAL A 173 2.85 -6.15 -2.54
C VAL A 173 2.82 -6.29 -4.06
N PHE A 174 1.65 -6.59 -4.61
CA PHE A 174 1.42 -6.64 -6.05
C PHE A 174 0.72 -5.35 -6.46
N TRP A 175 1.30 -4.67 -7.45
CA TRP A 175 0.76 -3.43 -7.95
C TRP A 175 -0.27 -3.70 -9.06
N TYR A 176 -1.49 -3.21 -8.86
CA TYR A 176 -2.52 -3.14 -9.89
C TYR A 176 -2.41 -1.77 -10.57
N GLN A 177 -1.90 -1.68 -11.79
CA GLN A 177 -1.37 -2.75 -12.65
C GLN A 177 -0.08 -2.28 -13.32
N LEU A 178 0.56 -3.14 -14.11
CA LEU A 178 1.85 -2.79 -14.73
C LEU A 178 1.73 -1.58 -15.66
N ASN A 179 0.77 -1.60 -16.59
CA ASN A 179 0.56 -0.53 -17.57
C ASN A 179 -0.91 -0.19 -17.71
N ASP A 180 -1.20 1.04 -18.15
CA ASP A 180 -2.56 1.49 -18.42
C ASP A 180 -3.27 0.56 -19.42
N SER A 181 -4.33 -0.07 -18.95
CA SER A 181 -5.08 -1.10 -19.66
C SER A 181 -6.39 -1.41 -18.94
N VAL A 182 -7.30 -2.14 -19.58
CA VAL A 182 -8.40 -2.80 -18.88
C VAL A 182 -8.32 -4.31 -19.10
N TRP A 183 -8.67 -5.11 -18.08
CA TRP A 183 -8.45 -6.56 -18.06
C TRP A 183 -9.07 -7.31 -19.26
N TRP A 184 -10.21 -6.82 -19.76
CA TRP A 184 -10.95 -7.37 -20.91
C TRP A 184 -10.50 -6.80 -22.27
N LYS A 185 -9.59 -5.81 -22.29
CA LYS A 185 -9.06 -5.19 -23.52
C LYS A 185 -7.59 -4.75 -23.35
N ARG A 186 -6.71 -5.72 -23.11
CA ARG A 186 -5.29 -5.56 -22.71
C ARG A 186 -4.34 -4.81 -23.67
N GLY A 187 -4.85 -4.21 -24.74
CA GLY A 187 -4.08 -3.33 -25.64
C GLY A 187 -4.91 -2.17 -26.23
N GLY A 188 -6.18 -2.06 -25.85
CA GLY A 188 -7.09 -1.06 -26.37
C GLY A 188 -7.12 0.20 -25.52
N VAL A 189 -7.48 1.33 -26.14
CA VAL A 189 -7.68 2.59 -25.43
C VAL A 189 -9.08 2.65 -24.80
N ARG A 190 -9.12 3.07 -23.53
CA ARG A 190 -10.34 3.27 -22.73
C ARG A 190 -10.24 4.53 -21.84
N HIS A 191 -9.99 5.67 -22.47
CA HIS A 191 -9.72 6.93 -21.74
C HIS A 191 -10.89 7.46 -20.88
N THR A 192 -12.11 6.98 -21.07
CA THR A 192 -13.28 7.33 -20.23
C THR A 192 -13.53 6.36 -19.09
N ASP A 193 -12.74 5.28 -19.01
CA ASP A 193 -12.84 4.26 -17.97
C ASP A 193 -11.70 4.49 -17.00
N ARG A 194 -12.00 4.74 -15.72
CA ARG A 194 -10.97 4.94 -14.70
C ARG A 194 -10.06 3.72 -14.56
N GLU A 195 -10.58 2.52 -14.83
CA GLU A 195 -9.84 1.27 -14.70
C GLU A 195 -8.63 1.22 -15.66
N PHE A 196 -8.67 2.04 -16.72
CA PHE A 196 -7.57 2.21 -17.65
C PHE A 196 -6.34 2.88 -17.05
N TYR A 197 -6.44 3.60 -15.93
CA TYR A 197 -5.41 4.53 -15.43
C TYR A 197 -4.65 4.06 -14.18
N PHE A 198 -4.70 2.77 -13.88
CA PHE A 198 -4.01 2.16 -12.73
C PHE A 198 -2.54 1.79 -13.00
N GLY A 199 -2.07 1.91 -14.24
CA GLY A 199 -0.73 1.51 -14.63
C GLY A 199 0.38 2.29 -13.92
N LEU A 200 1.47 1.60 -13.52
CA LEU A 200 2.77 2.25 -13.27
C LEU A 200 3.36 2.84 -14.55
N LEU A 201 3.08 2.18 -15.68
CA LEU A 201 3.45 2.60 -17.03
C LEU A 201 2.24 3.17 -17.76
N ASN A 202 2.49 4.04 -18.71
CA ASN A 202 1.50 4.39 -19.72
C ASN A 202 1.22 3.17 -20.61
N ARG A 203 0.17 3.25 -21.43
CA ARG A 203 -0.21 2.17 -22.36
C ARG A 203 0.90 1.80 -23.34
N ASP A 204 1.68 2.77 -23.78
CA ASP A 204 2.82 2.60 -24.69
C ASP A 204 4.09 2.12 -23.97
N LEU A 205 3.97 1.74 -22.70
CA LEU A 205 5.05 1.27 -21.82
C LEU A 205 6.06 2.35 -21.44
N SER A 206 5.82 3.62 -21.82
CA SER A 206 6.59 4.73 -21.28
C SER A 206 6.33 4.88 -19.78
N PHE A 207 7.34 5.35 -19.05
CA PHE A 207 7.25 5.43 -17.60
C PHE A 207 6.30 6.55 -17.19
N LYS A 208 5.45 6.27 -16.20
CA LYS A 208 4.89 7.33 -15.37
C LYS A 208 5.83 7.60 -14.19
N PRO A 209 5.69 8.76 -13.53
CA PRO A 209 6.31 9.01 -12.24
C PRO A 209 6.10 7.91 -11.20
N SER A 210 4.95 7.21 -11.22
CA SER A 210 4.72 6.05 -10.36
C SER A 210 5.71 4.90 -10.58
N MET A 211 6.14 4.64 -11.82
CA MET A 211 7.19 3.64 -12.10
C MET A 211 8.54 4.08 -11.53
N MET A 212 8.90 5.36 -11.68
CA MET A 212 10.14 5.89 -11.10
C MET A 212 10.14 5.78 -9.58
N ALA A 213 9.00 6.08 -8.95
CA ALA A 213 8.81 5.92 -7.52
C ALA A 213 8.90 4.47 -7.05
N TYR A 214 8.33 3.55 -7.81
CA TYR A 214 8.41 2.12 -7.54
C TYR A 214 9.87 1.63 -7.56
N MET A 215 10.63 2.00 -8.60
CA MET A 215 12.06 1.67 -8.70
C MET A 215 12.84 2.25 -7.52
N ASN A 216 12.64 3.53 -7.21
CA ASN A 216 13.35 4.22 -6.14
C ASN A 216 13.09 3.61 -4.76
N VAL A 217 11.82 3.32 -4.41
CA VAL A 217 11.50 2.71 -3.11
C VAL A 217 11.97 1.26 -3.04
N ALA A 218 11.91 0.51 -4.16
CA ALA A 218 12.43 -0.85 -4.21
C ALA A 218 13.95 -0.89 -3.99
N GLU A 219 14.71 0.01 -4.62
CA GLU A 219 16.15 0.14 -4.40
C GLU A 219 16.47 0.60 -2.98
N ALA A 220 15.70 1.54 -2.42
CA ALA A 220 15.93 2.03 -1.06
C ALA A 220 15.67 0.95 0.00
N LEU A 221 14.61 0.15 -0.18
CA LEU A 221 14.21 -0.88 0.77
C LEU A 221 14.83 -2.26 0.49
N ASP A 222 15.72 -2.38 -0.50
CA ASP A 222 16.43 -3.64 -0.74
C ASP A 222 17.22 -4.06 0.50
N GLN A 223 17.00 -5.31 0.94
CA GLN A 223 17.57 -5.90 2.16
C GLN A 223 17.31 -5.10 3.45
N ALA A 224 16.35 -4.17 3.43
CA ALA A 224 15.99 -3.39 4.59
C ALA A 224 15.07 -4.21 5.52
N THR A 225 15.25 -4.02 6.82
CA THR A 225 14.39 -4.58 7.86
C THR A 225 13.75 -3.44 8.64
N PHE A 226 12.44 -3.49 8.81
CA PHE A 226 11.73 -2.49 9.61
C PHE A 226 12.20 -2.50 11.07
N VAL A 227 12.46 -1.31 11.61
CA VAL A 227 12.89 -1.12 13.00
C VAL A 227 11.73 -0.56 13.83
N LYS A 228 11.21 0.60 13.46
CA LYS A 228 10.11 1.27 14.19
C LYS A 228 9.44 2.38 13.38
N HIS A 229 8.22 2.69 13.77
CA HIS A 229 7.59 3.97 13.44
C HIS A 229 8.28 5.09 14.23
N LEU A 230 8.61 6.18 13.56
CA LEU A 230 9.20 7.37 14.17
C LEU A 230 8.09 8.33 14.60
N THR A 231 8.20 8.80 15.85
CA THR A 231 7.35 9.85 16.41
C THR A 231 8.24 10.99 16.92
N PHE A 232 7.76 12.22 16.79
CA PHE A 232 8.52 13.42 17.15
C PHE A 232 7.74 14.17 18.21
N ALA A 233 8.24 14.16 19.45
CA ALA A 233 7.51 14.74 20.59
C ALA A 233 7.19 16.24 20.41
N SER A 234 8.03 16.96 19.67
CA SER A 234 7.83 18.39 19.37
C SER A 234 6.83 18.64 18.24
N ASP A 235 6.50 17.63 17.44
CA ASP A 235 5.61 17.77 16.28
C ASP A 235 4.94 16.43 15.94
N ASP A 236 3.67 16.30 16.34
CA ASP A 236 2.89 15.09 16.10
C ASP A 236 2.47 14.90 14.62
N LYS A 237 2.65 15.93 13.78
CA LYS A 237 2.39 15.86 12.33
C LYS A 237 3.61 15.40 11.55
N ALA A 238 4.81 15.48 12.13
CA ALA A 238 5.99 14.82 11.61
C ALA A 238 5.85 13.32 11.81
N LYS A 239 6.10 12.57 10.74
CA LYS A 239 5.97 11.11 10.70
C LYS A 239 7.20 10.50 10.07
N GLY A 240 7.47 9.26 10.41
CA GLY A 240 8.44 8.49 9.67
C GLY A 240 8.41 7.01 9.99
N VAL A 241 9.15 6.26 9.20
CA VAL A 241 9.48 4.86 9.46
C VAL A 241 10.98 4.69 9.34
N LEU A 242 11.56 3.90 10.25
CA LEU A 242 12.97 3.59 10.29
C LEU A 242 13.19 2.15 9.86
N TYR A 243 14.19 1.96 9.00
CA TYR A 243 14.70 0.67 8.58
C TYR A 243 16.19 0.59 8.86
N ASP A 244 16.63 -0.63 9.16
CA ASP A 244 18.03 -1.02 9.14
C ASP A 244 18.34 -1.71 7.82
N ARG A 245 19.52 -1.48 7.25
CA ARG A 245 19.97 -2.11 5.99
C ARG A 245 21.49 -2.17 5.92
N PRO A 246 22.06 -3.02 5.05
CA PRO A 246 23.50 -2.96 4.76
C PRO A 246 23.91 -1.53 4.34
N GLY A 247 24.86 -0.94 5.07
CA GLY A 247 25.31 0.44 4.85
C GLY A 247 24.72 1.47 5.83
N GLY A 248 23.84 1.06 6.73
CA GLY A 248 23.32 1.88 7.83
C GLY A 248 21.84 2.22 7.71
N ASN A 249 21.33 2.95 8.70
CA ASN A 249 19.91 3.25 8.82
C ASN A 249 19.35 4.07 7.65
N LEU A 250 18.12 3.73 7.28
CA LEU A 250 17.29 4.42 6.30
C LEU A 250 15.99 4.89 6.97
N ALA A 251 15.70 6.18 6.89
CA ALA A 251 14.40 6.71 7.32
C ALA A 251 13.58 7.16 6.11
N ILE A 252 12.27 6.97 6.15
CA ILE A 252 11.33 7.63 5.22
C ILE A 252 10.50 8.57 6.07
N LEU A 253 10.62 9.88 5.80
CA LEU A 253 10.06 10.97 6.60
C LEU A 253 9.03 11.76 5.80
N TRP A 254 7.99 12.25 6.45
CA TRP A 254 7.00 13.17 5.86
C TRP A 254 6.32 13.99 6.95
N HIS A 255 5.53 14.97 6.54
CA HIS A 255 4.85 15.91 7.41
C HIS A 255 3.40 16.14 6.99
N ARG A 256 2.45 16.10 7.93
CA ARG A 256 1.01 16.25 7.66
C ARG A 256 0.48 17.65 8.00
N ALA A 257 1.27 18.68 7.74
CA ALA A 257 0.89 20.09 7.99
C ALA A 257 -0.38 20.47 7.21
N ASP A 258 -0.45 20.06 5.95
CA ASP A 258 -1.57 20.33 5.04
C ASP A 258 -2.72 19.30 5.18
N GLY A 259 -2.60 18.36 6.12
CA GLY A 259 -3.57 17.28 6.33
C GLY A 259 -3.35 16.07 5.41
N TYR A 260 -4.44 15.31 5.22
CA TYR A 260 -4.42 13.99 4.56
C TYR A 260 -5.21 13.96 3.24
N VAL A 261 -5.97 15.00 2.92
CA VAL A 261 -6.79 15.08 1.69
C VAL A 261 -5.94 15.68 0.57
N LEU A 262 -5.79 14.95 -0.53
CA LEU A 262 -4.86 15.29 -1.62
C LEU A 262 -5.45 16.26 -2.64
N THR A 263 -6.76 16.20 -2.86
CA THR A 263 -7.46 16.92 -3.93
C THR A 263 -8.75 17.54 -3.39
N GLU A 264 -9.11 18.69 -3.94
CA GLU A 264 -10.37 19.35 -3.61
C GLU A 264 -11.54 18.62 -4.27
N LYS A 265 -12.65 18.41 -3.55
CA LYS A 265 -13.87 17.76 -4.04
C LYS A 265 -14.62 18.61 -5.08
N LYS A 266 -14.02 18.76 -6.26
CA LYS A 266 -14.51 19.55 -7.39
C LYS A 266 -14.64 18.66 -8.64
N LYS A 267 -15.69 18.86 -9.43
CA LYS A 267 -15.90 18.13 -10.69
C LYS A 267 -16.06 19.14 -11.86
N PRO A 268 -15.14 19.18 -12.83
CA PRO A 268 -13.84 18.51 -12.85
C PRO A 268 -12.86 19.13 -11.83
N PHE A 269 -11.93 18.32 -11.33
CA PHE A 269 -10.76 18.82 -10.60
C PHE A 269 -9.59 18.85 -11.59
N PRO A 270 -9.11 20.01 -12.05
CA PRO A 270 -8.00 20.07 -13.01
C PRO A 270 -6.73 19.49 -12.38
N SER A 271 -6.28 18.33 -12.86
CA SER A 271 -5.08 17.67 -12.33
C SER A 271 -3.85 18.53 -12.65
N PRO A 272 -3.03 18.91 -11.65
CA PRO A 272 -1.76 19.60 -11.88
C PRO A 272 -0.78 18.75 -12.70
N GLU A 273 0.17 19.43 -13.34
CA GLU A 273 1.26 18.76 -14.05
C GLU A 273 2.15 17.97 -13.06
N PRO A 274 2.79 16.87 -13.49
CA PRO A 274 3.52 15.98 -12.59
C PRO A 274 4.68 16.63 -11.80
N TRP A 275 5.26 17.73 -12.30
CA TRP A 275 6.34 18.46 -11.63
C TRP A 275 5.84 19.53 -10.64
N GLN A 276 4.54 19.81 -10.61
CA GLN A 276 3.98 20.80 -9.71
C GLN A 276 3.86 20.23 -8.30
N ASP A 277 4.48 20.91 -7.35
CA ASP A 277 4.37 20.58 -5.95
C ASP A 277 3.08 21.13 -5.36
N THR A 278 2.22 20.24 -4.87
CA THR A 278 0.91 20.60 -4.31
C THR A 278 0.93 20.79 -2.79
N TRP A 279 2.02 20.40 -2.12
CA TRP A 279 2.20 20.59 -0.68
C TRP A 279 2.65 22.02 -0.39
N LYS A 280 1.77 22.80 0.25
CA LYS A 280 1.95 24.24 0.49
C LYS A 280 2.90 24.49 1.65
N THR A 281 2.77 23.71 2.72
CA THR A 281 3.55 23.93 3.94
C THR A 281 4.85 23.17 3.90
N LYS A 282 5.96 23.91 4.07
CA LYS A 282 7.33 23.38 4.14
C LYS A 282 7.85 23.55 5.56
N VAL A 283 8.18 22.45 6.24
CA VAL A 283 8.53 22.44 7.66
C VAL A 283 10.01 22.13 7.83
N PRO A 284 10.85 23.08 8.24
CA PRO A 284 12.24 22.81 8.58
C PRO A 284 12.30 21.99 9.87
N MET A 285 12.97 20.84 9.82
CA MET A 285 13.20 19.97 10.96
C MET A 285 14.69 19.64 11.07
N THR A 286 15.21 19.64 12.30
CA THR A 286 16.61 19.34 12.59
C THR A 286 16.76 17.92 13.12
N PHE A 287 17.67 17.15 12.52
CA PHE A 287 17.95 15.77 12.87
C PHE A 287 19.41 15.61 13.28
N ALA A 288 19.65 14.71 14.23
CA ALA A 288 21.00 14.25 14.53
C ALA A 288 21.50 13.35 13.40
N THR A 289 22.81 13.32 13.16
CA THR A 289 23.44 12.57 12.07
C THR A 289 24.48 11.59 12.59
N THR A 290 24.70 10.50 11.86
CA THR A 290 25.73 9.51 12.21
C THR A 290 27.12 9.88 11.69
N GLY A 291 27.20 10.77 10.69
CA GLY A 291 28.44 11.25 10.11
C GLY A 291 28.32 12.68 9.58
N ASP A 292 29.24 13.05 8.69
CA ASP A 292 29.41 14.42 8.21
C ASP A 292 28.49 14.77 7.03
N THR A 293 27.80 13.77 6.47
CA THR A 293 26.88 13.94 5.34
C THR A 293 25.56 13.22 5.56
N VAL A 294 24.51 13.74 4.94
CA VAL A 294 23.18 13.14 4.86
C VAL A 294 22.75 13.14 3.40
N THR A 295 22.24 12.00 2.94
CA THR A 295 21.73 11.85 1.57
C THR A 295 20.22 11.71 1.61
N THR A 296 19.52 12.50 0.80
CA THR A 296 18.08 12.43 0.65
C THR A 296 17.71 12.04 -0.77
N ARG A 297 16.65 11.26 -0.93
CA ARG A 297 15.99 10.97 -2.21
C ARG A 297 14.51 11.30 -2.09
N ASP A 298 13.99 12.09 -3.03
CA ASP A 298 12.54 12.30 -3.11
C ASP A 298 11.81 11.13 -3.76
N ALA A 299 10.48 11.21 -3.87
CA ALA A 299 9.67 10.16 -4.48
C ALA A 299 10.05 9.81 -5.94
N LEU A 300 10.68 10.72 -6.68
CA LEU A 300 11.10 10.50 -8.06
C LEU A 300 12.55 10.00 -8.19
N GLY A 301 13.24 9.78 -7.06
CA GLY A 301 14.63 9.34 -7.02
C GLY A 301 15.67 10.45 -7.17
N ARG A 302 15.25 11.73 -7.13
CA ARG A 302 16.20 12.86 -7.22
C ARG A 302 16.98 12.94 -5.91
N THR A 303 18.31 12.86 -6.03
CA THR A 303 19.21 12.79 -4.88
C THR A 303 19.77 14.16 -4.52
N LYS A 304 19.91 14.44 -3.23
CA LYS A 304 20.65 15.58 -2.70
C LYS A 304 21.48 15.17 -1.50
N THR A 305 22.72 15.66 -1.44
CA THR A 305 23.62 15.46 -0.29
C THR A 305 23.75 16.77 0.47
N TYR A 306 23.70 16.68 1.79
CA TYR A 306 23.82 17.79 2.73
C TYR A 306 25.06 17.56 3.58
N SER A 307 25.87 18.60 3.77
CA SER A 307 26.88 18.61 4.83
C SER A 307 26.21 18.86 6.17
N THR A 308 26.75 18.25 7.22
CA THR A 308 26.23 18.41 8.58
C THR A 308 27.04 19.46 9.33
N THR A 309 26.39 20.13 10.28
CA THR A 309 27.02 21.09 11.18
C THR A 309 26.76 20.64 12.61
N ASN A 310 27.82 20.41 13.39
CA ASN A 310 27.74 19.90 14.77
C ASN A 310 26.90 18.60 14.86
N HIS A 311 27.13 17.64 13.95
CA HIS A 311 26.39 16.37 13.85
C HIS A 311 24.86 16.54 13.72
N LYS A 312 24.45 17.63 13.07
CA LYS A 312 23.06 17.93 12.79
C LYS A 312 22.87 18.36 11.35
N VAL A 313 21.71 18.03 10.80
CA VAL A 313 21.24 18.51 9.50
C VAL A 313 19.86 19.11 9.66
N GLN A 314 19.55 20.18 8.92
CA GLN A 314 18.19 20.66 8.76
C GLN A 314 17.63 20.15 7.42
N LEU A 315 16.53 19.42 7.47
CA LEU A 315 15.79 18.95 6.31
C LEU A 315 14.44 19.66 6.24
N ILE A 316 13.94 19.88 5.04
CA ILE A 316 12.60 20.42 4.83
C ILE A 316 11.67 19.24 4.59
N LEU A 317 10.67 19.07 5.46
CA LEU A 317 9.62 18.08 5.29
C LEU A 317 8.33 18.73 4.84
N ASP A 318 7.55 18.00 4.04
CA ASP A 318 6.20 18.33 3.62
C ASP A 318 5.40 17.03 3.47
N GLY A 319 4.25 17.06 2.80
CA GLY A 319 3.43 15.85 2.66
C GLY A 319 4.01 14.77 1.74
N ALA A 320 5.02 15.06 0.92
CA ALA A 320 5.71 14.07 0.12
C ALA A 320 6.70 13.26 0.97
N PRO A 321 6.83 11.94 0.75
CA PRO A 321 7.84 11.15 1.44
C PRO A 321 9.26 11.52 0.98
N LEU A 322 10.13 11.69 1.96
CA LEU A 322 11.56 11.89 1.78
C LEU A 322 12.32 10.69 2.33
N ILE A 323 13.04 9.98 1.47
CA ILE A 323 13.93 8.89 1.85
C ILE A 323 15.26 9.50 2.30
N VAL A 324 15.76 9.14 3.48
CA VAL A 324 16.93 9.77 4.10
C VAL A 324 17.89 8.73 4.68
N GLU A 325 19.17 8.91 4.38
CA GLU A 325 20.28 8.10 4.88
C GLU A 325 21.26 8.96 5.69
N GLY A 326 21.87 8.39 6.72
CA GLY A 326 22.85 9.10 7.56
C GLY A 326 22.27 9.83 8.78
N LEU A 327 20.99 9.60 9.09
CA LEU A 327 20.37 10.11 10.31
C LEU A 327 20.63 9.18 11.50
N LYS A 328 20.76 9.79 12.68
CA LYS A 328 20.82 9.09 13.96
C LYS A 328 19.45 9.16 14.65
N PHE A 329 18.91 8.00 14.98
CA PHE A 329 17.72 7.85 15.81
C PHE A 329 18.07 6.95 16.98
N ASP A 330 17.77 7.42 18.20
CA ASP A 330 17.98 6.67 19.44
C ASP A 330 16.90 5.62 19.64
#